data_AF-A0A317N7X9-F1
#
_entry.id   AF-A0A317N7X9-F1
#
_cell.length_a   1.000
_cell.length_b   1.000
_cell.length_c   1.000
_cell.angle_alpha   90.00
_cell.angle_beta   90.00
_cell.angle_gamma   90.00
#
_symmetry.space_group_name_H-M   'P 1'
#
loop_
_entity.id
_entity.type
_entity.pdbx_description
1 polymer ?
#
loop_
_entity_poly.entity_id
_entity_poly.type
_entity_poly.pdbx_seq_one_letter_code
_entity_poly.pdbx_strand_id
1 'polypeptide(L)'
;MHDDLTRELAEREFRHAIALELRDMARRARRALLIALASDTHGQEALAELGVADRALAELDALAAQHDFVALPMLADVRRGVDRLACQLYQDGACDGLDEDAHEAFLNRHARGLTALDGIGPVTARRLFAHGISDLDQLRELGAEGLDEITGLNAATLARIRTSLAADADGK
;
A
#
# COMPACT_ATOMS: atom_id res chain seq x y z
N MET A 1 17.25 -43.40 -13.46
CA MET A 1 16.24 -42.88 -14.41
C MET A 1 14.82 -42.85 -13.83
N HIS A 2 14.42 -43.74 -12.90
CA HIS A 2 13.11 -43.61 -12.19
C HIS A 2 13.10 -42.56 -11.07
N ASP A 3 14.22 -42.40 -10.35
CA ASP A 3 14.34 -41.47 -9.20
C ASP A 3 14.20 -39.98 -9.57
N ASP A 4 14.52 -39.65 -10.82
CA ASP A 4 14.51 -38.28 -11.37
C ASP A 4 13.07 -37.80 -11.68
N LEU A 5 12.27 -38.69 -12.28
CA LEU A 5 10.85 -38.44 -12.59
C LEU A 5 9.99 -38.25 -11.33
N THR A 6 10.26 -39.01 -10.27
CA THR A 6 9.54 -38.88 -9.00
C THR A 6 9.84 -37.54 -8.33
N ARG A 7 11.09 -37.05 -8.42
CA ARG A 7 11.49 -35.75 -7.91
C ARG A 7 10.85 -34.59 -8.68
N GLU A 8 10.83 -34.65 -10.01
CA GLU A 8 10.20 -33.64 -10.86
C GLU A 8 8.69 -33.54 -10.62
N LEU A 9 8.00 -34.66 -10.43
CA LEU A 9 6.57 -34.68 -10.11
C LEU A 9 6.28 -34.05 -8.75
N ALA A 10 7.05 -34.40 -7.71
CA ALA A 10 6.90 -33.81 -6.39
C ALA A 10 7.13 -32.30 -6.39
N GLU A 11 8.13 -31.81 -7.15
CA GLU A 11 8.39 -30.38 -7.31
C GLU A 11 7.25 -29.67 -8.04
N ARG A 12 6.68 -30.30 -9.07
CA ARG A 12 5.51 -29.74 -9.80
C ARG A 12 4.28 -29.66 -8.90
N GLU A 13 4.00 -30.70 -8.12
CA GLU A 13 2.88 -30.72 -7.17
C GLU A 13 3.04 -29.64 -6.10
N PHE A 14 4.26 -29.49 -5.56
CA PHE A 14 4.59 -28.44 -4.61
C PHE A 14 4.37 -27.04 -5.19
N ARG A 15 4.94 -26.74 -6.37
CA ARG A 15 4.73 -25.45 -7.05
C ARG A 15 3.26 -25.20 -7.37
N HIS A 16 2.51 -26.24 -7.72
CA HIS A 16 1.07 -26.13 -7.96
C HIS A 16 0.30 -25.76 -6.69
N ALA A 17 0.62 -26.39 -5.55
CA ALA A 17 0.01 -26.05 -4.27
C ALA A 17 0.23 -24.58 -3.90
N ILE A 18 1.48 -24.10 -4.00
CA ILE A 18 1.81 -22.69 -3.76
C ILE A 18 1.03 -21.75 -4.71
N ALA A 19 0.92 -22.10 -5.99
CA ALA A 19 0.16 -21.30 -6.94
C ALA A 19 -1.34 -21.23 -6.60
N LEU A 20 -1.92 -22.30 -6.05
CA LEU A 20 -3.31 -22.31 -5.59
C LEU A 20 -3.50 -21.40 -4.37
N GLU A 21 -2.59 -21.46 -3.40
CA GLU A 21 -2.62 -20.61 -2.20
C GLU A 21 -2.51 -19.13 -2.57
N LEU A 22 -1.54 -18.76 -3.41
CA LEU A 22 -1.39 -17.40 -3.93
C LEU A 22 -2.67 -16.93 -4.65
N ARG A 23 -3.28 -17.79 -5.46
CA ARG A 23 -4.51 -17.46 -6.18
C ARG A 23 -5.67 -17.19 -5.22
N ASP A 24 -5.80 -17.97 -4.17
CA ASP A 24 -6.88 -17.83 -3.21
C ASP A 24 -6.71 -16.57 -2.33
N MET A 25 -5.49 -16.25 -1.92
CA MET A 25 -5.17 -14.98 -1.25
C MET A 25 -5.45 -13.78 -2.16
N ALA A 26 -5.03 -13.82 -3.43
CA ALA A 26 -5.29 -12.76 -4.41
C ALA A 26 -6.79 -12.56 -4.66
N ARG A 27 -7.57 -13.64 -4.70
CA ARG A 27 -9.03 -13.57 -4.82
C ARG A 27 -9.68 -12.94 -3.58
N ARG A 28 -9.18 -13.27 -2.39
CA ARG A 28 -9.64 -12.68 -1.13
C ARG A 28 -9.37 -11.17 -1.10
N ALA A 29 -8.14 -10.76 -1.40
CA ALA A 29 -7.76 -9.35 -1.48
C ALA A 29 -8.65 -8.60 -2.48
N ARG A 30 -8.78 -9.13 -3.71
CA ARG A 30 -9.62 -8.53 -4.75
C ARG A 30 -11.08 -8.38 -4.31
N ARG A 31 -11.66 -9.42 -3.70
CA ARG A 31 -13.06 -9.36 -3.25
C ARG A 31 -13.24 -8.26 -2.21
N ALA A 32 -12.37 -8.21 -1.21
CA ALA A 32 -12.44 -7.22 -0.16
C ALA A 32 -12.31 -5.79 -0.70
N LEU A 33 -11.37 -5.55 -1.64
CA LEU A 33 -11.22 -4.25 -2.31
C LEU A 33 -12.47 -3.86 -3.11
N LEU A 34 -13.11 -4.80 -3.81
CA LEU A 34 -14.34 -4.52 -4.54
C LEU A 34 -15.50 -4.17 -3.61
N ILE A 35 -15.57 -4.79 -2.42
CA ILE A 35 -16.59 -4.44 -1.42
C ILE A 35 -16.30 -3.04 -0.87
N ALA A 36 -15.06 -2.76 -0.45
CA ALA A 36 -14.67 -1.45 0.07
C ALA A 36 -14.91 -0.31 -0.93
N LEU A 37 -14.71 -0.55 -2.24
CA LEU A 37 -15.00 0.40 -3.32
C LEU A 37 -16.50 0.60 -3.58
N ALA A 38 -17.31 -0.43 -3.34
CA ALA A 38 -18.75 -0.39 -3.61
C ALA A 38 -19.57 0.09 -2.42
N SER A 39 -18.96 0.27 -1.25
CA SER A 39 -19.64 0.76 -0.06
C SER A 39 -20.05 2.23 -0.23
N ASP A 40 -21.33 2.45 -0.56
CA ASP A 40 -21.93 3.81 -0.67
C ASP A 40 -21.79 4.62 0.63
N THR A 41 -21.78 3.93 1.77
CA THR A 41 -21.35 4.46 3.06
C THR A 41 -19.87 4.16 3.25
N HIS A 42 -19.02 5.16 2.97
CA HIS A 42 -17.59 5.20 3.28
C HIS A 42 -17.36 5.15 4.81
N GLY A 43 -17.75 4.05 5.45
CA GLY A 43 -17.82 3.89 6.90
C GLY A 43 -17.07 2.65 7.40
N GLN A 44 -17.51 2.09 8.53
CA GLN A 44 -16.83 0.98 9.20
C GLN A 44 -16.71 -0.30 8.36
N GLU A 45 -17.68 -0.60 7.49
CA GLU A 45 -17.62 -1.77 6.60
C GLU A 45 -16.49 -1.64 5.58
N ALA A 46 -16.36 -0.47 4.95
CA ALA A 46 -15.28 -0.20 4.00
C ALA A 46 -13.91 -0.31 4.67
N LEU A 47 -13.75 0.20 5.89
CA LEU A 47 -12.52 0.05 6.67
C LEU A 47 -12.24 -1.42 7.07
N ALA A 48 -13.27 -2.17 7.44
CA ALA A 48 -13.11 -3.58 7.78
C ALA A 48 -12.63 -4.40 6.57
N GLU A 49 -13.22 -4.17 5.40
CA GLU A 49 -12.85 -4.83 4.15
C GLU A 49 -11.48 -4.38 3.65
N LEU A 50 -11.13 -3.10 3.79
CA LEU A 50 -9.77 -2.63 3.53
C LEU A 50 -8.74 -3.37 4.41
N GLY A 51 -9.05 -3.58 5.70
CA GLY A 51 -8.23 -4.38 6.60
C GLY A 51 -8.13 -5.86 6.21
N VAL A 52 -9.17 -6.44 5.60
CA VAL A 52 -9.11 -7.79 5.01
C VAL A 52 -8.20 -7.81 3.80
N ALA A 53 -8.30 -6.82 2.91
CA ALA A 53 -7.43 -6.69 1.75
C ALA A 53 -5.96 -6.56 2.16
N ASP A 54 -5.65 -5.70 3.13
CA ASP A 54 -4.30 -5.50 3.65
C ASP A 54 -3.67 -6.79 4.17
N ARG A 55 -4.43 -7.56 4.97
CA ARG A 55 -3.95 -8.84 5.49
C ARG A 55 -3.67 -9.83 4.36
N ALA A 56 -4.58 -9.95 3.40
CA ALA A 56 -4.38 -10.85 2.26
C ALA A 56 -3.18 -10.44 1.39
N LEU A 57 -2.93 -9.13 1.21
CA LEU A 57 -1.76 -8.63 0.49
C LEU A 57 -0.45 -8.87 1.28
N ALA A 58 -0.48 -8.73 2.59
CA ALA A 58 0.67 -9.05 3.45
C ALA A 58 0.98 -10.56 3.43
N GLU A 59 -0.04 -11.42 3.44
CA GLU A 59 0.10 -12.87 3.28
C GLU A 59 0.69 -13.24 1.91
N LEU A 60 0.25 -12.58 0.84
CA LEU A 60 0.82 -12.74 -0.50
C LEU A 60 2.31 -12.39 -0.54
N ASP A 61 2.72 -11.26 0.02
CA ASP A 61 4.13 -10.87 0.10
C ASP A 61 4.94 -11.87 0.92
N ALA A 62 4.42 -12.29 2.07
CA ALA A 62 5.11 -13.25 2.94
C ALA A 62 5.30 -14.60 2.24
N LEU A 63 4.30 -15.08 1.50
CA LEU A 63 4.39 -16.35 0.77
C LEU A 63 5.32 -16.22 -0.45
N ALA A 64 5.25 -15.13 -1.20
CA ALA A 64 6.15 -14.89 -2.33
C ALA A 64 7.61 -14.79 -1.89
N ALA A 65 7.90 -14.13 -0.77
CA ALA A 65 9.26 -13.99 -0.23
C ALA A 65 9.89 -15.32 0.22
N GLN A 66 9.08 -16.37 0.45
CA GLN A 66 9.57 -17.71 0.80
C GLN A 66 9.97 -18.54 -0.43
N HIS A 67 9.68 -18.07 -1.64
CA HIS A 67 9.76 -18.86 -2.87
C HIS A 67 10.34 -18.06 -4.04
N ASP A 68 11.60 -18.32 -4.38
CA ASP A 68 12.33 -17.62 -5.46
C ASP A 68 11.69 -17.73 -6.86
N PHE A 69 10.82 -18.72 -7.07
CA PHE A 69 10.11 -18.91 -8.34
C PHE A 69 8.81 -18.09 -8.44
N VAL A 70 8.41 -17.38 -7.38
CA VAL A 70 7.21 -16.55 -7.34
C VAL A 70 7.57 -15.10 -7.64
N ALA A 71 6.99 -14.55 -8.69
CA ALA A 71 7.11 -13.13 -9.03
C ALA A 71 5.73 -12.48 -9.06
N LEU A 72 5.54 -11.42 -8.28
CA LEU A 72 4.29 -10.66 -8.19
C LEU A 72 4.51 -9.19 -8.59
N PRO A 73 4.84 -8.90 -9.86
CA PRO A 73 5.25 -7.55 -10.29
C PRO A 73 4.15 -6.49 -10.09
N MET A 74 2.89 -6.88 -10.11
CA MET A 74 1.74 -5.98 -9.94
C MET A 74 1.40 -5.69 -8.48
N LEU A 75 2.02 -6.39 -7.52
CA LEU A 75 1.65 -6.27 -6.11
C LEU A 75 1.95 -4.86 -5.56
N ALA A 76 3.05 -4.26 -6.00
CA ALA A 76 3.38 -2.88 -5.65
C ALA A 76 2.32 -1.88 -6.14
N ASP A 77 1.79 -2.07 -7.36
CA ASP A 77 0.76 -1.21 -7.94
C ASP A 77 -0.58 -1.38 -7.22
N VAL A 78 -0.94 -2.62 -6.88
CA VAL A 78 -2.12 -2.90 -6.07
C VAL A 78 -2.02 -2.23 -4.71
N ARG A 79 -0.86 -2.32 -4.03
CA ARG A 79 -0.62 -1.64 -2.74
C ARG A 79 -0.80 -0.14 -2.84
N ARG A 80 -0.24 0.52 -3.87
CA ARG A 80 -0.48 1.96 -4.09
C ARG A 80 -1.96 2.26 -4.29
N GLY A 81 -2.69 1.42 -5.04
CA GLY A 81 -4.14 1.53 -5.17
C GLY A 81 -4.89 1.41 -3.84
N VAL A 82 -4.45 0.50 -2.95
CA VAL A 82 -5.00 0.36 -1.60
C VAL A 82 -4.76 1.61 -0.76
N ASP A 83 -3.55 2.16 -0.79
CA ASP A 83 -3.21 3.39 -0.05
C ASP A 83 -4.01 4.60 -0.55
N ARG A 84 -4.27 4.69 -1.87
CA ARG A 84 -5.17 5.70 -2.45
C ARG A 84 -6.60 5.54 -1.96
N LEU A 85 -7.14 4.32 -1.98
CA LEU A 85 -8.48 4.04 -1.47
C LEU A 85 -8.59 4.36 0.03
N ALA A 86 -7.57 3.98 0.81
CA ALA A 86 -7.49 4.31 2.23
C ALA A 86 -7.50 5.82 2.47
N CYS A 87 -6.77 6.56 1.66
CA CYS A 87 -6.72 8.02 1.73
C CYS A 87 -8.06 8.66 1.37
N GLN A 88 -8.75 8.14 0.35
CA GLN A 88 -10.09 8.59 0.01
C GLN A 88 -11.07 8.35 1.17
N LEU A 89 -11.10 7.12 1.71
CA LEU A 89 -11.93 6.78 2.87
C LEU A 89 -11.63 7.67 4.08
N TYR A 90 -10.36 8.02 4.28
CA TYR A 90 -9.95 8.97 5.31
C TYR A 90 -10.57 10.36 5.11
N GLN A 91 -10.48 10.91 3.90
CA GLN A 91 -11.06 12.21 3.55
C GLN A 91 -12.59 12.21 3.66
N ASP A 92 -13.23 11.08 3.43
CA ASP A 92 -14.68 10.90 3.53
C ASP A 92 -15.16 10.72 4.99
N GLY A 93 -14.26 10.76 5.98
CA GLY A 93 -14.59 10.66 7.40
C GLY A 93 -14.80 9.23 7.90
N ALA A 94 -14.41 8.21 7.13
CA ALA A 94 -14.59 6.80 7.53
C ALA A 94 -13.90 6.49 8.87
N CYS A 95 -12.83 7.22 9.17
CA CYS A 95 -12.02 7.06 10.37
C CYS A 95 -12.53 7.84 11.60
N ASP A 96 -13.58 8.66 11.49
CA ASP A 96 -14.06 9.53 12.58
C ASP A 96 -14.53 8.75 13.82
N GLY A 97 -14.95 7.49 13.62
CA GLY A 97 -15.39 6.60 14.69
C GLY A 97 -14.29 5.70 15.27
N LEU A 98 -13.04 5.83 14.81
CA LEU A 98 -11.91 5.07 15.34
C LEU A 98 -11.42 5.68 16.65
N ASP A 99 -10.92 4.83 17.56
CA ASP A 99 -10.12 5.32 18.68
C ASP A 99 -8.77 5.87 18.21
N GLU A 100 -8.07 6.59 19.10
CA GLU A 100 -6.81 7.26 18.78
C GLU A 100 -5.74 6.28 18.29
N ASP A 101 -5.62 5.12 18.94
CA ASP A 101 -4.63 4.10 18.59
C ASP A 101 -4.91 3.49 17.20
N ALA A 102 -6.16 3.16 16.90
CA ALA A 102 -6.58 2.62 15.62
C ALA A 102 -6.44 3.64 14.50
N HIS A 103 -6.77 4.90 14.78
CA HIS A 103 -6.59 6.02 13.85
C HIS A 103 -5.11 6.25 13.53
N GLU A 104 -4.24 6.29 14.55
CA GLU A 104 -2.80 6.40 14.34
C GLU A 104 -2.24 5.19 13.56
N ALA A 105 -2.67 3.97 13.88
CA ALA A 105 -2.24 2.76 13.20
C ALA A 105 -2.66 2.76 11.72
N PHE A 106 -3.85 3.26 11.41
CA PHE A 106 -4.35 3.44 10.06
C PHE A 106 -3.45 4.39 9.25
N LEU A 107 -3.21 5.60 9.79
CA LEU A 107 -2.35 6.60 9.15
C LEU A 107 -0.92 6.08 8.97
N ASN A 108 -0.34 5.46 9.99
CA ASN A 108 1.01 4.92 9.92
C ASN A 108 1.17 3.84 8.85
N ARG A 109 0.15 3.00 8.66
CA ARG A 109 0.15 1.94 7.66
C ARG A 109 0.15 2.50 6.25
N HIS A 110 -0.84 3.32 5.93
CA HIS A 110 -1.09 3.76 4.56
C HIS A 110 -0.22 4.94 4.12
N ALA A 111 0.31 5.73 5.08
CA ALA A 111 1.29 6.76 4.75
C ALA A 111 2.72 6.21 4.58
N ARG A 112 2.99 4.95 4.97
CA ARG A 112 4.36 4.39 4.99
C ARG A 112 5.06 4.46 3.63
N GLY A 113 4.33 4.31 2.52
CA GLY A 113 4.90 4.39 1.18
C GLY A 113 5.64 5.70 0.91
N LEU A 114 5.18 6.81 1.48
CA LEU A 114 5.78 8.12 1.32
C LEU A 114 7.16 8.25 1.99
N THR A 115 7.45 7.43 3.00
CA THR A 115 8.75 7.47 3.68
C THR A 115 9.89 6.89 2.84
N ALA A 116 9.59 6.37 1.65
CA ALA A 116 10.61 5.95 0.70
C ALA A 116 11.38 7.13 0.09
N LEU A 117 10.80 8.34 0.08
CA LEU A 117 11.49 9.55 -0.35
C LEU A 117 12.30 10.14 0.81
N ASP A 118 13.58 10.40 0.57
CA ASP A 118 14.44 11.02 1.58
C ASP A 118 13.88 12.37 2.03
N GLY A 119 13.97 12.65 3.33
CA GLY A 119 13.37 13.83 3.95
C GLY A 119 11.91 13.67 4.38
N ILE A 120 11.24 12.56 4.04
CA ILE A 120 9.89 12.23 4.55
C ILE A 120 9.99 11.21 5.69
N GLY A 121 9.87 11.69 6.92
CA GLY A 121 9.69 10.83 8.10
C GLY A 121 8.21 10.46 8.34
N PRO A 122 7.92 9.52 9.28
CA PRO A 122 6.55 9.06 9.55
C PRO A 122 5.56 10.18 9.90
N VAL A 123 6.00 11.20 10.66
CA VAL A 123 5.15 12.35 11.00
C VAL A 123 4.77 13.15 9.75
N THR A 124 5.73 13.40 8.87
CA THR A 124 5.50 14.10 7.59
C THR A 124 4.59 13.27 6.69
N ALA A 125 4.85 11.97 6.57
CA ALA A 125 4.05 11.06 5.78
C ALA A 125 2.58 11.06 6.22
N ARG A 126 2.31 10.95 7.53
CA ARG A 126 0.94 11.03 8.06
C ARG A 126 0.25 12.35 7.71
N ARG A 127 0.98 13.46 7.74
CA ARG A 127 0.42 14.77 7.36
C ARG A 127 0.09 14.83 5.88
N LEU A 128 1.00 14.40 5.01
CA LEU A 128 0.74 14.32 3.57
C LEU A 128 -0.50 13.46 3.29
N PHE A 129 -0.61 12.30 3.95
CA PHE A 129 -1.76 11.42 3.84
C PHE A 129 -3.07 12.06 4.29
N ALA A 130 -3.06 12.76 5.43
CA ALA A 130 -4.21 13.52 5.91
C ALA A 130 -4.60 14.69 4.98
N HIS A 131 -3.71 15.10 4.07
CA HIS A 131 -3.95 16.11 3.03
C HIS A 131 -4.26 15.51 1.65
N GLY A 132 -4.59 14.20 1.57
CA GLY A 132 -5.01 13.57 0.33
C GLY A 132 -3.88 12.96 -0.51
N ILE A 133 -2.64 12.97 -0.01
CA ILE A 133 -1.46 12.47 -0.73
C ILE A 133 -1.06 11.12 -0.14
N SER A 134 -1.29 10.05 -0.87
CA SER A 134 -1.09 8.67 -0.39
C SER A 134 0.17 7.99 -0.94
N ASP A 135 0.70 8.48 -2.06
CA ASP A 135 1.91 7.91 -2.68
C ASP A 135 2.80 8.96 -3.35
N LEU A 136 4.00 8.53 -3.77
CA LEU A 136 5.00 9.40 -4.37
C LEU A 136 4.61 9.90 -5.76
N ASP A 137 3.74 9.20 -6.48
CA ASP A 137 3.28 9.65 -7.79
C ASP A 137 2.37 10.87 -7.61
N GLN A 138 1.42 10.81 -6.67
CA GLN A 138 0.57 11.95 -6.29
C GLN A 138 1.41 13.11 -5.74
N LEU A 139 2.44 12.83 -4.94
CA LEU A 139 3.34 13.87 -4.42
C LEU A 139 4.11 14.58 -5.54
N ARG A 140 4.56 13.85 -6.57
CA ARG A 140 5.22 14.44 -7.75
C ARG A 140 4.25 15.28 -8.58
N GLU A 141 3.03 14.80 -8.77
CA GLU A 141 1.97 15.48 -9.53
C GLU A 141 1.52 16.79 -8.88
N LEU A 142 1.52 16.86 -7.54
CA LEU A 142 1.17 18.06 -6.79
C LEU A 142 2.05 19.28 -7.14
N GLY A 143 3.32 19.02 -7.48
CA GLY A 143 4.28 20.06 -7.81
C GLY A 143 4.69 20.94 -6.62
N ALA A 144 5.55 21.93 -6.89
CA ALA A 144 6.14 22.77 -5.85
C ALA A 144 5.15 23.74 -5.20
N GLU A 145 4.13 24.18 -5.95
CA GLU A 145 3.12 25.14 -5.48
C GLU A 145 2.12 24.48 -4.53
N GLY A 146 1.60 23.29 -4.86
CA GLY A 146 0.65 22.59 -3.98
C GLY A 146 1.29 22.10 -2.67
N LEU A 147 2.62 21.93 -2.63
CA LEU A 147 3.36 21.63 -1.39
C LEU A 147 3.28 22.76 -0.35
N ASP A 148 3.20 24.03 -0.77
CA ASP A 148 3.11 25.16 0.16
C ASP A 148 1.73 25.27 0.83
N GLU A 149 0.71 24.67 0.23
CA GLU A 149 -0.67 24.67 0.76
C GLU A 149 -0.85 23.65 1.90
N ILE A 150 0.11 22.74 2.08
CA ILE A 150 0.05 21.69 3.10
C ILE A 150 0.31 22.27 4.48
N THR A 151 -0.77 22.49 5.23
CA THR A 151 -0.68 23.02 6.58
C THR A 151 0.03 22.04 7.52
N GLY A 152 0.80 22.61 8.45
CA GLY A 152 1.56 21.86 9.46
C GLY A 152 2.95 21.43 9.00
N LEU A 153 3.33 21.51 7.72
CA LEU A 153 4.71 21.29 7.31
C LEU A 153 5.52 22.59 7.46
N ASN A 154 6.74 22.49 8.00
CA ASN A 154 7.62 23.65 8.12
C ASN A 154 8.44 23.85 6.83
N ALA A 155 8.92 25.07 6.62
CA ALA A 155 9.66 25.44 5.41
C ALA A 155 10.92 24.59 5.16
N ALA A 156 11.60 24.16 6.23
CA ALA A 156 12.79 23.32 6.11
C ALA A 156 12.45 21.91 5.59
N THR A 157 11.36 21.31 6.07
CA THR A 157 10.85 20.02 5.59
C THR A 157 10.40 20.15 4.13
N LEU A 158 9.67 21.21 3.78
CA LEU A 158 9.23 21.44 2.40
C LEU A 158 10.41 21.60 1.43
N ALA A 159 11.43 22.38 1.81
CA ALA A 159 12.65 22.54 1.00
C ALA A 159 13.38 21.21 0.80
N ARG A 160 13.42 20.36 1.84
CA ARG A 160 14.04 19.03 1.77
C ARG A 160 13.27 18.10 0.82
N ILE A 161 11.94 18.06 0.93
CA ILE A 161 11.07 17.28 0.02
C ILE A 161 11.28 17.72 -1.43
N ARG A 162 11.28 19.03 -1.71
CA ARG A 162 11.52 19.57 -3.06
C ARG A 162 12.86 19.13 -3.64
N THR A 163 13.91 19.18 -2.80
CA THR A 163 15.25 18.75 -3.20
C THR A 163 15.25 17.25 -3.55
N SER A 164 14.63 16.42 -2.71
CA SER A 164 14.52 14.98 -2.94
C SER A 164 13.71 14.65 -4.20
N LEU A 165 12.60 15.36 -4.46
CA LEU A 165 11.79 15.17 -5.66
C LEU A 165 12.57 15.53 -6.94
N ALA A 166 13.38 16.59 -6.91
CA ALA A 166 14.24 16.96 -8.03
C ALA A 166 15.33 15.91 -8.28
N ALA A 167 16.00 15.45 -7.22
CA ALA A 167 17.05 14.44 -7.32
C ALA A 167 16.53 13.08 -7.82
N ASP A 168 15.30 12.70 -7.42
CA ASP A 168 14.63 11.48 -7.87
C ASP A 168 14.20 11.55 -9.36
N ALA A 169 13.91 12.75 -9.86
CA ALA A 169 13.59 12.97 -11.28
C ALA A 169 14.83 12.89 -12.18
N ASP A 170 15.99 13.37 -11.70
CA ASP A 170 17.26 13.37 -12.44
C ASP A 170 17.96 11.99 -12.48
N GLY A 171 17.58 11.08 -11.58
CA GLY A 171 18.15 9.73 -11.48
C GLY A 171 17.50 8.66 -12.36
N LYS A 172 16.56 9.04 -13.24
CA LYS A 172 15.75 8.13 -14.05
C LYS A 172 16.13 8.12 -15.53
#